data_AF-A0AAU1CCQ7-F1
#
_entry.id   AF-A0AAU1CCQ7-F1
#
_cell.length_a   1.000
_cell.length_b   1.000
_cell.length_c   1.000
_cell.angle_alpha   90.00
_cell.angle_beta   90.00
_cell.angle_gamma   90.00
#
_symmetry.space_group_name_H-M   'P 1'
#
loop_
_entity.id
_entity.type
_entity.pdbx_description
1 polymer ?
#
loop_
_entity_poly.entity_id
_entity_poly.type
_entity_poly.pdbx_seq_one_letter_code
_entity_poly.pdbx_strand_id
1 'polypeptide(L)'
;MYRRHCAAAAITLVCALAVLASPVQALAAPPPPGSADGGGKSLEEVRAEIDELYLEAGAATDAYNLAEERAKKQSGELVELAQSIVEGRAKIAALKDRAGAQAREEYRNAGLPPGARLMLSGDPQLFLDGISRTRQGQQAGKGLLEELTRTQQDLETYTKDASTNWTKLEAGRVKQAKAKKKINSQIAAAKKLESRLEKEERARLLELEREAARQAQTAWLDSGALKEINRNASPLGKQAVAFATAQIGKPYVWGAEGPKSYDCSGLTSQAWAAAGRPIPRTSQEQWRLLPHIAIKDMRPGDLIIYHADATHVGMYVGNGQIIHAPRPGRDVTLAGAGSMQILGVVRPDA
;
A
#
# COMPACT_ATOMS: atom_id res chain seq x y z
N MET A 1 36.87 37.47 -20.93
CA MET A 1 37.96 37.49 -19.92
C MET A 1 37.37 37.80 -18.56
N TYR A 2 37.27 36.81 -17.67
CA TYR A 2 37.54 36.95 -16.22
C TYR A 2 37.44 35.55 -15.60
N ARG A 3 38.59 35.04 -15.15
CA ARG A 3 38.77 33.76 -14.43
C ARG A 3 38.36 33.94 -12.97
N ARG A 4 37.71 32.94 -12.38
CA ARG A 4 37.88 32.58 -10.97
C ARG A 4 37.81 31.06 -10.80
N HIS A 5 38.90 30.50 -10.28
CA HIS A 5 39.01 29.14 -9.75
C HIS A 5 38.57 29.14 -8.28
N CYS A 6 37.95 28.06 -7.80
CA CYS A 6 38.08 27.57 -6.43
C CYS A 6 37.90 26.05 -6.45
N ALA A 7 38.83 25.36 -5.77
CA ALA A 7 38.94 23.93 -5.63
C ALA A 7 38.58 23.48 -4.20
N ALA A 8 38.59 22.15 -4.01
CA ALA A 8 38.70 21.40 -2.74
C ALA A 8 37.39 21.25 -1.94
N ALA A 9 37.11 20.17 -1.20
CA ALA A 9 37.87 18.97 -0.83
C ALA A 9 36.89 17.83 -0.45
N ALA A 10 37.37 16.59 -0.56
CA ALA A 10 36.74 15.38 -0.03
C ALA A 10 36.97 15.23 1.49
N ILE A 11 36.00 14.66 2.20
CA ILE A 11 36.14 14.28 3.62
C ILE A 11 35.82 12.78 3.76
N THR A 12 36.87 11.99 3.99
CA THR A 12 36.85 10.67 4.60
C THR A 12 36.90 10.82 6.11
N LEU A 13 36.05 10.09 6.85
CA LEU A 13 36.12 10.04 8.31
C LEU A 13 36.15 8.59 8.80
N VAL A 14 37.28 8.25 9.42
CA VAL A 14 37.58 7.03 10.19
C VAL A 14 37.55 7.43 11.66
N CYS A 15 36.87 6.68 12.53
CA CYS A 15 37.03 6.65 13.99
C CYS A 15 36.44 5.31 14.47
N ALA A 16 37.22 4.28 14.81
CA ALA A 16 38.07 4.08 16.00
C ALA A 16 37.28 3.56 17.23
N LEU A 17 37.68 2.35 17.63
CA LEU A 17 37.20 1.51 18.72
C LEU A 17 37.70 1.95 20.11
N ALA A 18 36.95 1.47 21.13
CA ALA A 18 37.36 1.03 22.46
C ALA A 18 36.90 1.89 23.65
N VAL A 19 36.03 1.31 24.49
CA VAL A 19 36.09 1.40 25.96
C VAL A 19 35.61 0.07 26.56
N LEU A 20 36.41 -0.46 27.50
CA LEU A 20 36.21 -1.65 28.33
C LEU A 20 35.31 -1.36 29.54
N ALA A 21 34.47 -2.32 29.92
CA ALA A 21 34.06 -2.55 31.31
C ALA A 21 33.50 -3.98 31.48
N SER A 22 34.19 -4.82 32.25
CA SER A 22 33.68 -6.10 32.76
C SER A 22 32.90 -5.89 34.05
N PRO A 23 31.97 -6.79 34.41
CA PRO A 23 32.15 -7.48 35.69
C PRO A 23 31.77 -8.98 35.72
N VAL A 24 32.53 -9.70 36.56
CA VAL A 24 32.18 -10.84 37.41
C VAL A 24 31.74 -12.17 36.74
N GLN A 25 32.61 -13.16 36.87
CA GLN A 25 32.40 -14.57 36.56
C GLN A 25 31.47 -15.22 37.60
N ALA A 26 30.35 -15.80 37.12
CA ALA A 26 29.71 -16.92 37.78
C ALA A 26 30.19 -18.20 37.08
N LEU A 27 30.90 -19.08 37.80
CA LEU A 27 31.28 -20.40 37.29
C LEU A 27 30.01 -21.23 37.08
N ALA A 28 29.60 -21.42 35.82
CA ALA A 28 28.64 -22.43 35.42
C ALA A 28 29.35 -23.79 35.25
N ALA A 29 28.70 -24.87 35.67
CA ALA A 29 29.17 -26.25 35.59
C ALA A 29 29.53 -26.67 34.15
N PRO A 30 30.49 -27.60 33.97
CA PRO A 30 30.90 -28.04 32.63
C PRO A 30 29.74 -28.75 31.90
N PRO A 31 29.49 -28.45 30.61
CA PRO A 31 28.46 -29.12 29.83
C PRO A 31 28.89 -30.55 29.44
N PRO A 32 27.93 -31.45 29.16
CA PRO A 32 28.22 -32.84 28.77
C PRO A 32 28.93 -32.91 27.40
N PRO A 33 29.73 -33.97 27.16
CA PRO A 33 30.60 -34.05 25.99
C PRO A 33 29.78 -34.30 24.72
N GLY A 34 29.80 -33.34 23.80
CA GLY A 34 29.12 -33.43 22.50
C GLY A 34 29.12 -32.16 21.65
N SER A 35 29.66 -31.03 22.14
CA SER A 35 29.84 -29.83 21.33
C SER A 35 31.11 -29.96 20.49
N ALA A 36 30.95 -30.34 19.23
CA ALA A 36 31.95 -30.13 18.20
C ALA A 36 32.25 -28.62 18.13
N ASP A 37 33.42 -28.27 18.63
CA ASP A 37 34.05 -26.97 18.53
C ASP A 37 34.45 -26.70 17.07
N GLY A 38 34.14 -25.51 16.57
CA GLY A 38 34.34 -25.19 15.17
C GLY A 38 33.96 -23.77 14.79
N GLY A 39 34.43 -22.75 15.51
CA GLY A 39 34.56 -21.34 15.06
C GLY A 39 33.36 -20.66 14.37
N GLY A 40 32.19 -21.28 14.35
CA GLY A 40 30.97 -20.84 13.70
C GLY A 40 29.96 -20.34 14.72
N LYS A 41 29.05 -19.47 14.26
CA LYS A 41 27.94 -18.97 15.09
C LYS A 41 27.14 -20.14 15.67
N SER A 42 26.72 -20.02 16.93
CA SER A 42 25.78 -20.95 17.57
C SER A 42 24.43 -20.97 16.82
N LEU A 43 23.67 -22.05 16.97
CA LEU A 43 22.37 -22.17 16.30
C LEU A 43 21.40 -21.07 16.76
N GLU A 44 21.51 -20.65 18.01
CA GLU A 44 20.76 -19.55 18.61
C GLU A 44 21.11 -18.20 17.98
N GLU A 45 22.38 -17.94 17.70
CA GLU A 45 22.82 -16.74 16.96
C GLU A 45 22.36 -16.77 15.50
N VAL A 46 22.44 -17.93 14.83
CA VAL A 46 21.94 -18.09 13.47
C VAL A 46 20.43 -17.87 13.42
N ARG A 47 19.69 -18.38 14.41
CA ARG A 47 18.25 -18.12 14.57
C ARG A 47 17.98 -16.63 14.68
N ALA A 48 18.67 -15.94 15.60
CA ALA A 48 18.47 -14.51 15.82
C ALA A 48 18.74 -13.69 14.55
N GLU A 49 19.80 -14.02 13.80
CA GLU A 49 20.13 -13.38 12.53
C GLU A 49 19.07 -13.63 11.45
N ILE A 50 18.54 -14.86 11.35
CA ILE A 50 17.44 -15.18 10.43
C ILE A 50 16.16 -14.42 10.81
N ASP A 51 15.83 -14.39 12.10
CA ASP A 51 14.66 -13.67 12.63
C ASP A 51 14.79 -12.16 12.36
N GLU A 52 15.97 -11.57 12.57
CA GLU A 52 16.27 -10.17 12.26
C GLU A 52 16.13 -9.88 10.76
N LEU A 53 16.74 -10.70 9.89
CA LEU A 53 16.63 -10.54 8.44
C LEU A 53 15.18 -10.59 7.95
N TYR A 54 14.36 -11.48 8.52
CA TYR A 54 12.94 -11.55 8.18
C TYR A 54 12.12 -10.40 8.76
N LEU A 55 12.43 -9.93 9.97
CA LEU A 55 11.80 -8.75 10.54
C LEU A 55 12.10 -7.49 9.72
N GLU A 56 13.37 -7.26 9.36
CA GLU A 56 13.77 -6.16 8.49
C GLU A 56 13.11 -6.28 7.11
N ALA A 57 13.10 -7.49 6.54
CA ALA A 57 12.43 -7.74 5.27
C ALA A 57 10.92 -7.48 5.38
N GLY A 58 10.27 -7.84 6.49
CA GLY A 58 8.85 -7.57 6.77
C GLY A 58 8.53 -6.09 6.89
N ALA A 59 9.31 -5.33 7.66
CA ALA A 59 9.14 -3.87 7.76
C ALA A 59 9.32 -3.17 6.39
N ALA A 60 10.34 -3.57 5.63
CA ALA A 60 10.57 -3.02 4.30
C ALA A 60 9.50 -3.46 3.28
N THR A 61 9.02 -4.69 3.40
CA THR A 61 7.94 -5.29 2.61
C THR A 61 6.69 -4.44 2.64
N ASP A 62 6.27 -4.09 3.83
CA ASP A 62 5.03 -3.41 4.04
C ASP A 62 5.07 -1.95 3.56
N ALA A 63 6.19 -1.27 3.81
CA ALA A 63 6.44 0.04 3.24
C ALA A 63 6.43 0.01 1.70
N TYR A 64 6.97 -1.06 1.09
CA TYR A 64 6.90 -1.27 -0.35
C TYR A 64 5.46 -1.51 -0.82
N ASN A 65 4.71 -2.42 -0.19
CA ASN A 65 3.34 -2.75 -0.58
C ASN A 65 2.42 -1.52 -0.45
N LEU A 66 2.57 -0.72 0.61
CA LEU A 66 1.84 0.53 0.80
C LEU A 66 2.15 1.54 -0.32
N ALA A 67 3.43 1.64 -0.70
CA ALA A 67 3.80 2.48 -1.81
C ALA A 67 3.18 1.96 -3.13
N GLU A 68 3.20 0.65 -3.35
CA GLU A 68 2.66 0.01 -4.56
C GLU A 68 1.15 0.28 -4.72
N GLU A 69 0.37 0.16 -3.64
CA GLU A 69 -1.05 0.51 -3.62
C GLU A 69 -1.29 2.00 -3.93
N ARG A 70 -0.47 2.90 -3.35
CA ARG A 70 -0.54 4.34 -3.67
C ARG A 70 -0.22 4.62 -5.14
N ALA A 71 0.79 3.94 -5.69
CA ALA A 71 1.17 4.09 -7.08
C ALA A 71 0.06 3.58 -8.03
N LYS A 72 -0.62 2.49 -7.68
CA LYS A 72 -1.77 1.96 -8.42
C LYS A 72 -2.92 2.96 -8.45
N LYS A 73 -3.25 3.58 -7.31
CA LYS A 73 -4.28 4.63 -7.24
C LYS A 73 -3.91 5.86 -8.09
N GLN A 74 -2.68 6.37 -7.93
CA GLN A 74 -2.18 7.51 -8.70
C GLN A 74 -2.16 7.23 -10.21
N SER A 75 -1.84 6.00 -10.62
CA SER A 75 -1.92 5.60 -12.02
C SER A 75 -3.36 5.63 -12.55
N GLY A 76 -4.35 5.26 -11.73
CA GLY A 76 -5.77 5.37 -12.09
C GLY A 76 -6.21 6.83 -12.28
N GLU A 77 -5.86 7.70 -11.35
CA GLU A 77 -6.15 9.15 -11.43
C GLU A 77 -5.52 9.78 -12.70
N LEU A 78 -4.31 9.36 -13.07
CA LEU A 78 -3.65 9.79 -14.31
C LEU A 78 -4.39 9.34 -15.57
N VAL A 79 -4.99 8.14 -15.57
CA VAL A 79 -5.79 7.64 -16.70
C VAL A 79 -7.06 8.47 -16.86
N GLU A 80 -7.76 8.77 -15.76
CA GLU A 80 -8.96 9.64 -15.78
C GLU A 80 -8.63 11.05 -16.29
N LEU A 81 -7.48 11.59 -15.87
CA LEU A 81 -7.02 12.90 -16.31
C LEU A 81 -6.64 12.91 -17.79
N ALA A 82 -5.96 11.85 -18.26
CA ALA A 82 -5.64 11.69 -19.67
C ALA A 82 -6.91 11.60 -20.54
N GLN A 83 -7.94 10.90 -20.06
CA GLN A 83 -9.24 10.86 -20.72
C GLN A 83 -9.89 12.24 -20.78
N SER A 84 -9.90 12.98 -19.66
CA SER A 84 -10.44 14.34 -19.59
C SER A 84 -9.72 15.31 -20.54
N ILE A 85 -8.40 15.15 -20.72
CA ILE A 85 -7.60 15.91 -21.69
C ILE A 85 -8.05 15.62 -23.14
N VAL A 86 -8.27 14.35 -23.48
CA VAL A 86 -8.71 13.95 -24.82
C VAL A 86 -10.11 14.50 -25.12
N GLU A 87 -11.04 14.35 -24.17
CA GLU A 87 -12.40 14.86 -24.28
C GLU A 87 -12.42 16.41 -24.38
N GLY A 88 -11.64 17.09 -23.54
CA GLY A 88 -11.49 18.54 -23.57
C GLY A 88 -10.95 19.06 -24.91
N ARG A 89 -9.96 18.37 -25.50
CA ARG A 89 -9.43 18.71 -26.84
C ARG A 89 -10.49 18.56 -27.93
N ALA A 90 -11.24 17.45 -27.91
CA ALA A 90 -12.33 17.24 -28.87
C ALA A 90 -13.42 18.32 -28.72
N LYS A 91 -13.76 18.70 -27.48
CA LYS A 91 -14.72 19.76 -27.20
C LYS A 91 -14.25 21.13 -27.68
N ILE A 92 -12.97 21.48 -27.48
CA ILE A 92 -12.38 22.72 -28.01
C ILE A 92 -12.45 22.74 -29.53
N ALA A 93 -12.14 21.63 -30.21
CA ALA A 93 -12.24 21.55 -31.67
C ALA A 93 -13.69 21.83 -32.13
N ALA A 94 -14.68 21.17 -31.51
CA ALA A 94 -16.08 21.38 -31.83
C ALA A 94 -16.59 22.81 -31.51
N LEU A 95 -16.09 23.43 -30.45
CA LEU A 95 -16.42 24.83 -30.12
C LEU A 95 -15.79 25.81 -31.12
N LYS A 96 -14.53 25.58 -31.52
CA LYS A 96 -13.86 26.37 -32.55
C LYS A 96 -14.55 26.26 -33.91
N ASP A 97 -15.01 25.07 -34.29
CA ASP A 97 -15.75 24.88 -35.54
C ASP A 97 -17.08 25.65 -35.54
N ARG A 98 -17.81 25.61 -34.42
CA ARG A 98 -19.05 26.39 -34.23
C ARG A 98 -18.79 27.90 -34.24
N ALA A 99 -17.78 28.37 -33.51
CA ALA A 99 -17.37 29.78 -33.54
C ALA A 99 -16.97 30.22 -34.95
N GLY A 100 -16.20 29.40 -35.66
CA GLY A 100 -15.77 29.67 -37.03
C GLY A 100 -16.92 29.69 -38.02
N ALA A 101 -17.94 28.84 -37.84
CA ALA A 101 -19.16 28.89 -38.65
C ALA A 101 -19.91 30.22 -38.45
N GLN A 102 -20.09 30.66 -37.20
CA GLN A 102 -20.71 31.95 -36.90
C GLN A 102 -19.90 33.12 -37.49
N ALA A 103 -18.58 33.12 -37.33
CA ALA A 103 -17.72 34.17 -37.87
C ALA A 103 -17.78 34.24 -39.42
N ARG A 104 -17.85 33.10 -40.11
CA ARG A 104 -18.04 33.06 -41.57
C ARG A 104 -19.39 33.63 -42.00
N GLU A 105 -20.45 33.36 -41.24
CA GLU A 105 -21.76 33.97 -41.50
C GLU A 105 -21.73 35.48 -41.31
N GLU A 106 -21.11 35.99 -40.24
CA GLU A 106 -20.94 37.43 -40.03
C GLU A 106 -20.13 38.09 -41.17
N TYR A 107 -19.06 37.44 -41.63
CA TYR A 107 -18.25 37.92 -42.75
C TYR A 107 -19.02 37.98 -44.07
N ARG A 108 -19.79 36.93 -44.42
CA ARG A 108 -20.63 36.91 -45.63
C ARG A 108 -21.66 38.03 -45.66
N ASN A 109 -22.07 38.48 -44.48
CA ASN A 109 -23.01 39.58 -44.30
C ASN A 109 -22.31 40.96 -44.25
N ALA A 110 -21.12 41.07 -44.84
CA ALA A 110 -20.29 42.28 -44.89
C ALA A 110 -19.96 42.88 -43.51
N GLY A 111 -19.97 42.06 -42.45
CA GLY A 111 -19.75 42.52 -41.08
C GLY A 111 -20.90 43.33 -40.49
N LEU A 112 -22.05 43.45 -41.18
CA LEU A 112 -23.21 44.14 -40.63
C LEU A 112 -23.84 43.28 -39.51
N PRO A 113 -23.91 43.79 -38.27
CA PRO A 113 -24.52 43.04 -37.17
C PRO A 113 -25.99 42.73 -37.49
N PRO A 114 -26.55 41.59 -37.05
CA PRO A 114 -27.90 41.18 -37.42
C PRO A 114 -28.97 42.23 -37.13
N GLY A 115 -28.81 43.00 -36.04
CA GLY A 115 -29.69 44.13 -35.71
C GLY A 115 -29.66 45.26 -36.75
N ALA A 116 -28.49 45.58 -37.31
CA ALA A 116 -28.37 46.57 -38.38
C ALA A 116 -29.01 46.08 -39.68
N ARG A 117 -28.89 44.78 -39.99
CA ARG A 117 -29.57 44.18 -41.15
C ARG A 117 -31.09 44.21 -41.03
N LEU A 118 -31.60 43.92 -39.82
CA LEU A 118 -33.03 44.04 -39.53
C LEU A 118 -33.53 45.49 -39.67
N MET A 119 -32.76 46.48 -39.20
CA MET A 119 -33.09 47.90 -39.38
C MET A 119 -33.10 48.33 -40.85
N LEU A 120 -32.20 47.78 -41.67
CA LEU A 120 -32.10 48.08 -43.11
C LEU A 120 -33.15 47.34 -43.97
N SER A 121 -33.91 46.40 -43.41
CA SER A 121 -34.90 45.59 -44.15
C SER A 121 -36.18 46.37 -44.53
N GLY A 122 -36.45 47.50 -43.86
CA GLY A 122 -37.62 48.34 -44.13
C GLY A 122 -38.97 47.80 -43.66
N ASP A 123 -39.02 46.62 -43.03
CA ASP A 123 -40.26 45.98 -42.56
C ASP A 123 -40.36 46.00 -41.01
N PRO A 124 -41.30 46.76 -40.43
CA PRO A 124 -41.48 46.85 -38.98
C PRO A 124 -41.86 45.53 -38.28
N GLN A 125 -42.63 44.65 -38.94
CA GLN A 125 -43.03 43.36 -38.36
C GLN A 125 -41.84 42.39 -38.33
N LEU A 126 -41.08 42.31 -39.43
CA LEU A 126 -39.85 41.50 -39.48
C LEU A 126 -38.80 41.98 -38.47
N PHE A 127 -38.70 43.29 -38.25
CA PHE A 127 -37.82 43.85 -37.23
C PHE A 127 -38.20 43.38 -35.81
N LEU A 128 -39.48 43.49 -35.44
CA LEU A 128 -39.98 43.09 -34.12
C LEU A 128 -39.83 41.59 -33.88
N ASP A 129 -40.09 40.76 -34.90
CA ASP A 129 -39.93 39.31 -34.81
C ASP A 129 -38.45 38.87 -34.85
N GLY A 130 -37.57 39.67 -35.46
CA GLY A 130 -36.16 39.36 -35.64
C GLY A 130 -35.27 39.74 -34.45
N ILE A 131 -35.68 40.73 -33.64
CA ILE A 131 -34.83 41.28 -32.58
C ILE A 131 -34.63 40.29 -31.41
N SER A 132 -35.65 39.49 -31.07
CA SER A 132 -35.57 38.46 -30.03
C SER A 132 -34.62 37.34 -30.43
N ARG A 133 -34.72 36.87 -31.68
CA ARG A 133 -33.82 35.87 -32.28
C ARG A 133 -32.38 36.37 -32.37
N THR A 134 -32.18 37.63 -32.73
CA THR A 134 -30.85 38.26 -32.74
C THR A 134 -30.24 38.29 -31.35
N ARG A 135 -31.02 38.69 -30.33
CA ARG A 135 -30.55 38.71 -28.93
C ARG A 135 -30.20 37.31 -28.43
N GLN A 136 -31.03 36.31 -28.72
CA GLN A 136 -30.75 34.92 -28.39
C GLN A 136 -29.47 34.43 -29.06
N GLY A 137 -29.25 34.76 -30.33
CA GLY A 137 -28.02 34.43 -31.05
C GLY A 137 -26.77 35.08 -30.43
N GLN A 138 -26.84 36.35 -30.04
CA GLN A 138 -25.74 37.03 -29.34
C GLN A 138 -25.44 36.39 -27.98
N GLN A 139 -26.47 36.03 -27.21
CA GLN A 139 -26.30 35.33 -25.94
C GLN A 139 -25.69 33.94 -26.13
N ALA A 140 -26.13 33.20 -27.15
CA ALA A 140 -25.55 31.90 -27.50
C ALA A 140 -24.08 32.02 -27.93
N GLY A 141 -23.73 33.04 -28.72
CA GLY A 141 -22.34 33.32 -29.11
C GLY A 141 -21.46 33.66 -27.90
N LYS A 142 -21.97 34.47 -26.96
CA LYS A 142 -21.28 34.76 -25.70
C LYS A 142 -21.06 33.48 -24.87
N GLY A 143 -22.10 32.67 -24.69
CA GLY A 143 -22.02 31.40 -23.95
C GLY A 143 -21.03 30.41 -24.59
N LEU A 144 -20.95 30.37 -25.92
CA LEU A 144 -19.97 29.57 -26.63
C LEU A 144 -18.53 30.00 -26.33
N LEU A 145 -18.25 31.31 -26.35
CA LEU A 145 -16.92 31.83 -26.03
C LEU A 145 -16.54 31.58 -24.58
N GLU A 146 -17.48 31.78 -23.65
CA GLU A 146 -17.28 31.45 -22.22
C GLU A 146 -16.97 29.97 -22.03
N GLU A 147 -17.70 29.08 -22.70
CA GLU A 147 -17.46 27.63 -22.65
C GLU A 147 -16.10 27.25 -23.26
N LEU A 148 -15.70 27.90 -24.36
CA LEU A 148 -14.38 27.70 -24.97
C LEU A 148 -13.26 28.12 -24.03
N THR A 149 -13.33 29.33 -23.47
CA THR A 149 -12.32 29.85 -22.53
C THR A 149 -12.21 28.96 -21.30
N ARG A 150 -13.34 28.55 -20.71
CA ARG A 150 -13.35 27.63 -19.57
C ARG A 150 -12.71 26.29 -19.93
N THR A 151 -13.10 25.69 -21.05
CA THR A 151 -12.54 24.39 -21.48
C THR A 151 -11.04 24.49 -21.73
N GLN A 152 -10.54 25.62 -22.24
CA GLN A 152 -9.10 25.86 -22.41
C GLN A 152 -8.37 25.95 -21.06
N GLN A 153 -8.92 26.66 -20.07
CA GLN A 153 -8.37 26.77 -18.72
C GLN A 153 -8.37 25.41 -17.99
N ASP A 154 -9.45 24.65 -18.12
CA ASP A 154 -9.55 23.30 -17.58
C ASP A 154 -8.49 22.40 -18.20
N LEU A 155 -8.30 22.45 -19.53
CA LEU A 155 -7.29 21.65 -20.23
C LEU A 155 -5.85 22.00 -19.83
N GLU A 156 -5.55 23.28 -19.62
CA GLU A 156 -4.24 23.72 -19.10
C GLU A 156 -3.99 23.14 -17.70
N THR A 157 -4.98 23.26 -16.81
CA THR A 157 -4.94 22.70 -15.46
C THR A 157 -4.72 21.20 -15.50
N TYR A 158 -5.52 20.46 -16.27
CA TYR A 158 -5.39 19.01 -16.38
C TYR A 158 -4.04 18.58 -16.93
N THR A 159 -3.50 19.28 -17.91
CA THR A 159 -2.19 18.97 -18.48
C THR A 159 -1.08 19.18 -17.45
N LYS A 160 -1.16 20.26 -16.65
CA LYS A 160 -0.21 20.55 -15.57
C LYS A 160 -0.27 19.52 -14.44
N ASP A 161 -1.48 19.15 -14.03
CA ASP A 161 -1.70 18.14 -13.00
C ASP A 161 -1.22 16.77 -13.46
N ALA A 162 -1.49 16.40 -14.72
CA ALA A 162 -1.02 15.14 -15.30
C ALA A 162 0.50 15.06 -15.32
N SER A 163 1.17 16.14 -15.76
CA SER A 163 2.63 16.21 -15.75
C SER A 163 3.21 16.08 -14.34
N THR A 164 2.63 16.81 -13.38
CA THR A 164 3.08 16.78 -11.98
C THR A 164 2.89 15.39 -11.35
N ASN A 165 1.72 14.79 -11.55
CA ASN A 165 1.38 13.48 -11.01
C ASN A 165 2.23 12.38 -11.67
N TRP A 166 2.51 12.48 -12.97
CA TRP A 166 3.40 11.58 -13.68
C TRP A 166 4.82 11.61 -13.10
N THR A 167 5.41 12.80 -12.89
CA THR A 167 6.75 12.92 -12.30
C THR A 167 6.82 12.35 -10.89
N LYS A 168 5.78 12.58 -10.07
CA LYS A 168 5.68 12.00 -8.72
C LYS A 168 5.60 10.47 -8.76
N LEU A 169 4.75 9.93 -9.64
CA LEU A 169 4.59 8.49 -9.82
C LEU A 169 5.91 7.85 -10.24
N GLU A 170 6.61 8.41 -11.22
CA GLU A 170 7.87 7.87 -11.72
C GLU A 170 8.97 7.89 -10.65
N ALA A 171 9.10 8.99 -9.90
CA ALA A 171 10.02 9.07 -8.77
C ALA A 171 9.67 8.02 -7.68
N GLY A 172 8.38 7.76 -7.46
CA GLY A 172 7.88 6.70 -6.59
C GLY A 172 8.29 5.30 -7.07
N ARG A 173 8.09 5.00 -8.36
CA ARG A 173 8.45 3.71 -8.98
C ARG A 173 9.95 3.40 -8.88
N VAL A 174 10.81 4.41 -9.06
CA VAL A 174 12.27 4.23 -8.88
C VAL A 174 12.62 3.88 -7.43
N LYS A 175 11.99 4.53 -6.44
CA LYS A 175 12.20 4.21 -5.02
C LYS A 175 11.70 2.81 -4.68
N GLN A 176 10.53 2.43 -5.19
CA GLN A 176 9.96 1.10 -5.03
C GLN A 176 10.87 0.01 -5.61
N ALA A 177 11.41 0.20 -6.82
CA ALA A 177 12.32 -0.76 -7.44
C ALA A 177 13.58 -0.99 -6.59
N LYS A 178 14.13 0.07 -5.99
CA LYS A 178 15.26 -0.03 -5.05
C LYS A 178 14.89 -0.76 -3.77
N ALA A 179 13.74 -0.44 -3.18
CA ALA A 179 13.23 -1.11 -1.98
C ALA A 179 13.00 -2.61 -2.23
N LYS A 180 12.32 -2.96 -3.32
CA LYS A 180 12.10 -4.35 -3.78
C LYS A 180 13.39 -5.12 -3.92
N LYS A 181 14.42 -4.51 -4.53
CA LYS A 181 15.75 -5.15 -4.66
C LYS A 181 16.37 -5.43 -3.28
N LYS A 182 16.28 -4.48 -2.34
CA LYS A 182 16.79 -4.66 -0.96
C LYS A 182 16.05 -5.79 -0.23
N ILE A 183 14.71 -5.80 -0.26
CA ILE A 183 13.87 -6.83 0.36
C ILE A 183 14.23 -8.22 -0.20
N ASN A 184 14.26 -8.36 -1.52
CA ASN A 184 14.63 -9.63 -2.16
C ASN A 184 16.05 -10.08 -1.77
N SER A 185 16.99 -9.15 -1.61
CA SER A 185 18.35 -9.46 -1.16
C SER A 185 18.37 -9.97 0.29
N GLN A 186 17.60 -9.37 1.19
CA GLN A 186 17.49 -9.82 2.59
C GLN A 186 16.83 -11.19 2.68
N ILE A 187 15.72 -11.40 1.96
CA ILE A 187 15.05 -12.71 1.88
C ILE A 187 15.99 -13.77 1.29
N ALA A 188 16.76 -13.44 0.25
CA ALA A 188 17.73 -14.36 -0.33
C ALA A 188 18.88 -14.67 0.64
N ALA A 189 19.34 -13.69 1.43
CA ALA A 189 20.34 -13.90 2.46
C ALA A 189 19.83 -14.84 3.58
N ALA A 190 18.61 -14.60 4.08
CA ALA A 190 17.97 -15.47 5.07
C ALA A 190 17.81 -16.91 4.56
N LYS A 191 17.28 -17.08 3.34
CA LYS A 191 17.17 -18.39 2.68
C LYS A 191 18.53 -19.07 2.50
N LYS A 192 19.59 -18.29 2.21
CA LYS A 192 20.94 -18.82 2.05
C LYS A 192 21.49 -19.32 3.39
N LEU A 193 21.26 -18.60 4.49
CA LEU A 193 21.62 -19.04 5.84
C LEU A 193 20.89 -20.34 6.19
N GLU A 194 19.57 -20.39 6.00
CA GLU A 194 18.80 -21.62 6.20
C GLU A 194 19.32 -22.78 5.33
N SER A 195 19.65 -22.51 4.06
CA SER A 195 20.14 -23.54 3.13
C SER A 195 21.49 -24.14 3.51
N ARG A 196 22.29 -23.44 4.32
CA ARG A 196 23.59 -23.90 4.81
C ARG A 196 23.47 -24.77 6.05
N LEU A 197 22.36 -24.66 6.78
CA LEU A 197 22.09 -25.52 7.93
C LEU A 197 21.84 -26.96 7.46
N GLU A 198 22.42 -27.91 8.17
CA GLU A 198 22.13 -29.33 8.01
C GLU A 198 20.65 -29.61 8.31
N LYS A 199 20.09 -30.72 7.81
CA LYS A 199 18.67 -31.05 8.01
C LYS A 199 18.29 -31.10 9.50
N GLU A 200 19.20 -31.61 10.33
CA GLU A 200 19.03 -31.71 11.79
C GLU A 200 19.06 -30.33 12.47
N GLU A 201 19.95 -29.43 12.04
CA GLU A 201 20.02 -28.06 12.55
C GLU A 201 18.76 -27.26 12.18
N ARG A 202 18.21 -27.44 10.98
CA ARG A 202 16.92 -26.83 10.59
C ARG A 202 15.76 -27.35 11.43
N ALA A 203 15.75 -28.65 11.74
CA ALA A 203 14.72 -29.23 12.60
C ALA A 203 14.83 -28.68 14.03
N ARG A 204 16.05 -28.54 14.56
CA ARG A 204 16.31 -27.94 15.86
C ARG A 204 15.95 -26.46 15.90
N LEU A 205 16.23 -25.70 14.83
CA LEU A 205 15.81 -24.31 14.67
C LEU A 205 14.28 -24.17 14.75
N LEU A 206 13.55 -25.02 14.02
CA LEU A 206 12.09 -25.03 14.05
C LEU A 206 11.53 -25.35 15.45
N GLU A 207 12.18 -26.26 16.19
CA GLU A 207 11.76 -26.56 17.55
C GLU A 207 12.03 -25.40 18.52
N LEU A 208 13.15 -24.69 18.36
CA LEU A 208 13.44 -23.48 19.13
C LEU A 208 12.41 -22.37 18.85
N GLU A 209 11.99 -22.19 17.60
CA GLU A 209 10.91 -21.28 17.22
C GLU A 209 9.59 -21.68 17.91
N ARG A 210 9.23 -22.97 17.88
CA ARG A 210 8.01 -23.50 18.50
C ARG A 210 8.01 -23.37 20.01
N GLU A 211 9.14 -23.63 20.67
CA GLU A 211 9.28 -23.49 22.11
C GLU A 211 9.09 -22.03 22.52
N ALA A 212 9.76 -21.09 21.85
CA ALA A 212 9.59 -19.66 22.12
C ALA A 212 8.13 -19.21 21.90
N ALA A 213 7.50 -19.66 20.82
CA ALA A 213 6.09 -19.39 20.55
C ALA A 213 5.15 -19.99 21.62
N ARG A 214 5.45 -21.19 22.12
CA ARG A 214 4.70 -21.83 23.23
C ARG A 214 4.86 -21.04 24.53
N GLN A 215 6.07 -20.63 24.87
CA GLN A 215 6.33 -19.83 26.07
C GLN A 215 5.60 -18.48 26.03
N ALA A 216 5.68 -17.77 24.90
CA ALA A 216 4.96 -16.52 24.70
C ALA A 216 3.44 -16.70 24.80
N GLN A 217 2.91 -17.76 24.17
CA GLN A 217 1.49 -18.10 24.27
C GLN A 217 1.08 -18.39 25.72
N THR A 218 1.82 -19.20 26.45
CA THR A 218 1.50 -19.52 27.86
C THR A 218 1.49 -18.26 28.72
N ALA A 219 2.53 -17.43 28.62
CA ALA A 219 2.58 -16.16 29.36
C ALA A 219 1.39 -15.24 29.04
N TRP A 220 0.97 -15.20 27.77
CA TRP A 220 -0.21 -14.43 27.36
C TRP A 220 -1.53 -15.02 27.89
N LEU A 221 -1.68 -16.34 27.88
CA LEU A 221 -2.85 -17.01 28.46
C LEU A 221 -2.96 -16.79 29.98
N ASP A 222 -1.83 -16.90 30.69
CA ASP A 222 -1.74 -16.72 32.14
C ASP A 222 -2.05 -15.29 32.59
N SER A 223 -1.89 -14.30 31.70
CA SER A 223 -2.33 -12.92 31.94
C SER A 223 -3.86 -12.78 32.10
N GLY A 224 -4.63 -13.83 31.78
CA GLY A 224 -6.09 -13.81 31.83
C GLY A 224 -6.75 -13.20 30.59
N ALA A 225 -5.97 -12.99 29.51
CA ALA A 225 -6.44 -12.36 28.28
C ALA A 225 -7.70 -13.00 27.66
N LEU A 226 -7.92 -14.30 27.88
CA LEU A 226 -9.06 -15.04 27.32
C LEU A 226 -10.31 -15.14 28.22
N LYS A 227 -10.28 -14.65 29.47
CA LYS A 227 -11.33 -14.94 30.46
C LYS A 227 -12.75 -14.51 30.00
N GLU A 228 -12.84 -13.35 29.35
CA GLU A 228 -14.12 -12.71 29.00
C GLU A 228 -14.36 -12.66 27.47
N ILE A 229 -13.62 -13.44 26.68
CA ILE A 229 -13.66 -13.31 25.23
C ILE A 229 -14.95 -13.88 24.64
N ASN A 230 -15.60 -13.07 23.81
CA ASN A 230 -16.75 -13.48 23.02
C ASN A 230 -16.34 -14.51 21.95
N ARG A 231 -16.94 -15.69 22.00
CA ARG A 231 -16.67 -16.78 21.06
C ARG A 231 -17.51 -16.72 19.79
N ASN A 232 -18.48 -15.82 19.71
CA ASN A 232 -19.41 -15.71 18.60
C ASN A 232 -18.86 -14.80 17.50
N ALA A 233 -18.59 -15.40 16.35
CA ALA A 233 -18.26 -14.69 15.12
C ALA A 233 -19.52 -14.13 14.43
N SER A 234 -19.39 -12.98 13.77
CA SER A 234 -20.41 -12.46 12.86
C SER A 234 -20.55 -13.35 11.61
N PRO A 235 -21.63 -13.22 10.82
CA PRO A 235 -21.74 -13.94 9.55
C PRO A 235 -20.56 -13.71 8.60
N LEU A 236 -20.08 -12.47 8.47
CA LEU A 236 -18.93 -12.14 7.61
C LEU A 236 -17.63 -12.68 8.20
N GLY A 237 -17.43 -12.55 9.52
CA GLY A 237 -16.27 -13.12 10.21
C GLY A 237 -16.18 -14.63 10.05
N LYS A 238 -17.31 -15.35 10.10
CA LYS A 238 -17.35 -16.81 9.82
C LYS A 238 -16.88 -17.13 8.40
N GLN A 239 -17.31 -16.35 7.41
CA GLN A 239 -16.90 -16.55 6.02
C GLN A 239 -15.41 -16.24 5.82
N ALA A 240 -14.90 -15.17 6.42
CA ALA A 240 -13.49 -14.81 6.38
C ALA A 240 -12.61 -15.91 7.02
N VAL A 241 -13.01 -16.40 8.20
CA VAL A 241 -12.32 -17.51 8.88
C VAL A 241 -12.37 -18.79 8.04
N ALA A 242 -13.50 -19.12 7.43
CA ALA A 242 -13.63 -20.29 6.56
C ALA A 242 -12.69 -20.18 5.34
N PHE A 243 -12.60 -19.00 4.71
CA PHE A 243 -11.65 -18.75 3.63
C PHE A 243 -10.22 -18.96 4.11
N ALA A 244 -9.81 -18.31 5.22
CA ALA A 244 -8.44 -18.41 5.74
C ALA A 244 -8.07 -19.85 6.10
N THR A 245 -9.01 -20.59 6.70
CA THR A 245 -8.85 -22.02 7.03
C THR A 245 -8.57 -22.87 5.79
N ALA A 246 -9.26 -22.61 4.69
CA ALA A 246 -9.03 -23.31 3.43
C ALA A 246 -7.66 -23.01 2.78
N GLN A 247 -6.91 -22.02 3.30
CA GLN A 247 -5.58 -21.69 2.80
C GLN A 247 -4.45 -22.36 3.61
N ILE A 248 -4.75 -23.02 4.74
CA ILE A 248 -3.75 -23.71 5.55
C ILE A 248 -2.95 -24.70 4.69
N GLY A 249 -1.63 -24.71 4.86
CA GLY A 249 -0.68 -25.50 4.07
C GLY A 249 -0.21 -24.85 2.77
N LYS A 250 -0.75 -23.69 2.37
CA LYS A 250 -0.22 -22.94 1.21
C LYS A 250 1.06 -22.20 1.58
N PRO A 251 2.05 -22.13 0.69
CA PRO A 251 3.33 -21.50 1.00
C PRO A 251 3.20 -20.00 1.19
N TYR A 252 4.02 -19.46 2.10
CA TYR A 252 4.25 -18.02 2.18
C TYR A 252 5.05 -17.54 0.97
N VAL A 253 4.52 -16.54 0.27
CA VAL A 253 5.28 -15.78 -0.74
C VAL A 253 5.04 -14.31 -0.53
N TRP A 254 6.14 -13.56 -0.42
CA TRP A 254 6.11 -12.11 -0.27
C TRP A 254 5.28 -11.45 -1.38
N GLY A 255 4.35 -10.58 -1.00
CA GLY A 255 3.47 -9.86 -1.93
C GLY A 255 2.30 -10.69 -2.47
N ALA A 256 2.18 -11.97 -2.10
CA ALA A 256 1.18 -12.85 -2.69
C ALA A 256 -0.22 -12.70 -2.08
N GLU A 257 -1.24 -12.73 -2.95
CA GLU A 257 -2.67 -12.62 -2.63
C GLU A 257 -3.47 -13.87 -3.08
N GLY A 258 -2.77 -15.00 -3.28
CA GLY A 258 -3.38 -16.24 -3.74
C GLY A 258 -3.43 -16.42 -5.26
N PRO A 259 -4.09 -17.49 -5.74
CA PRO A 259 -4.66 -18.57 -4.92
C PRO A 259 -3.61 -19.61 -4.50
N LYS A 260 -2.38 -19.57 -5.03
CA LYS A 260 -1.36 -20.60 -4.80
C LYS A 260 -0.50 -20.35 -3.56
N SER A 261 -0.40 -19.11 -3.10
CA SER A 261 0.46 -18.67 -2.01
C SER A 261 -0.05 -17.35 -1.46
N TYR A 262 0.26 -17.03 -0.20
CA TYR A 262 -0.16 -15.79 0.45
C TYR A 262 0.99 -15.17 1.25
N ASP A 263 0.99 -13.86 1.44
CA ASP A 263 1.66 -13.25 2.59
C ASP A 263 0.64 -12.99 3.73
N CYS A 264 1.10 -12.43 4.86
CA CYS A 264 0.28 -12.28 6.06
C CYS A 264 -0.96 -11.41 5.82
N SER A 265 -0.76 -10.20 5.27
CA SER A 265 -1.82 -9.24 5.01
C SER A 265 -2.62 -9.56 3.74
N GLY A 266 -2.03 -10.27 2.78
CA GLY A 266 -2.68 -10.80 1.58
C GLY A 266 -3.62 -11.96 1.92
N LEU A 267 -3.31 -12.79 2.91
CA LEU A 267 -4.24 -13.80 3.41
C LEU A 267 -5.49 -13.14 4.03
N THR A 268 -5.29 -12.14 4.89
CA THR A 268 -6.39 -11.48 5.59
C THR A 268 -7.23 -10.60 4.67
N SER A 269 -6.59 -9.87 3.74
CA SER A 269 -7.30 -9.06 2.74
C SER A 269 -8.20 -9.91 1.86
N GLN A 270 -7.70 -11.04 1.38
CA GLN A 270 -8.45 -11.94 0.50
C GLN A 270 -9.56 -12.70 1.23
N ALA A 271 -9.33 -13.08 2.49
CA ALA A 271 -10.35 -13.67 3.34
C ALA A 271 -11.56 -12.74 3.55
N TRP A 272 -11.29 -11.47 3.86
CA TRP A 272 -12.34 -10.48 4.07
C TRP A 272 -12.99 -10.01 2.75
N ALA A 273 -12.22 -9.95 1.66
CA ALA A 273 -12.78 -9.74 0.32
C ALA A 273 -13.74 -10.87 -0.08
N ALA A 274 -13.39 -12.13 0.18
CA ALA A 274 -14.26 -13.29 -0.07
C ALA A 274 -15.52 -13.29 0.80
N ALA A 275 -15.46 -12.70 1.99
CA ALA A 275 -16.62 -12.46 2.85
C ALA A 275 -17.45 -11.23 2.41
N GLY A 276 -17.10 -10.53 1.33
CA GLY A 276 -17.85 -9.38 0.82
C GLY A 276 -17.54 -8.04 1.52
N ARG A 277 -16.48 -7.97 2.35
CA ARG A 277 -16.03 -6.73 3.00
C ARG A 277 -14.53 -6.55 2.75
N PRO A 278 -14.13 -6.01 1.59
CA PRO A 278 -12.72 -5.76 1.29
C PRO A 278 -12.08 -4.86 2.36
N ILE A 279 -10.85 -5.20 2.74
CA ILE A 279 -10.02 -4.43 3.67
C ILE A 279 -8.70 -4.04 3.00
N PRO A 280 -7.92 -3.10 3.58
CA PRO A 280 -6.64 -2.71 2.99
C PRO A 280 -5.67 -3.88 2.82
N ARG A 281 -4.83 -3.78 1.79
CA ARG A 281 -3.87 -4.83 1.40
C ARG A 281 -2.73 -5.04 2.39
N THR A 282 -2.34 -4.00 3.12
CA THR A 282 -1.16 -4.02 4.01
C THR A 282 -1.56 -4.06 5.47
N SER A 283 -0.76 -4.71 6.33
CA SER A 283 -1.02 -4.78 7.77
C SER A 283 -1.00 -3.41 8.44
N GLN A 284 -0.17 -2.47 7.99
CA GLN A 284 -0.15 -1.08 8.47
C GLN A 284 -1.44 -0.35 8.12
N GLU A 285 -1.99 -0.56 6.94
CA GLU A 285 -3.26 0.06 6.59
C GLU A 285 -4.44 -0.62 7.26
N GLN A 286 -4.39 -1.94 7.44
CA GLN A 286 -5.35 -2.65 8.27
C GLN A 286 -5.33 -2.07 9.70
N TRP A 287 -4.16 -1.89 10.29
CA TRP A 287 -4.00 -1.23 11.59
C TRP A 287 -4.48 0.22 11.58
N ARG A 288 -4.12 1.01 10.58
CA ARG A 288 -4.39 2.46 10.53
C ARG A 288 -5.86 2.79 10.25
N LEU A 289 -6.53 1.98 9.42
CA LEU A 289 -7.83 2.32 8.85
C LEU A 289 -8.99 1.50 9.42
N LEU A 290 -8.73 0.32 9.99
CA LEU A 290 -9.80 -0.50 10.57
C LEU A 290 -10.09 -0.10 12.02
N PRO A 291 -11.35 -0.22 12.48
CA PRO A 291 -11.73 0.04 13.87
C PRO A 291 -10.94 -0.79 14.87
N HIS A 292 -10.34 -0.13 15.86
CA HIS A 292 -9.62 -0.77 16.96
C HIS A 292 -10.60 -1.30 18.01
N ILE A 293 -10.33 -2.49 18.54
CA ILE A 293 -11.11 -3.09 19.62
C ILE A 293 -10.17 -3.54 20.74
N ALA A 294 -10.66 -3.58 21.97
CA ALA A 294 -9.88 -4.09 23.09
C ALA A 294 -9.70 -5.61 22.94
N ILE A 295 -8.54 -6.15 23.34
CA ILE A 295 -8.24 -7.59 23.23
C ILE A 295 -9.34 -8.47 23.86
N LYS A 296 -9.91 -8.03 24.99
CA LYS A 296 -11.00 -8.75 25.67
C LYS A 296 -12.29 -8.86 24.84
N ASP A 297 -12.49 -7.95 23.89
CA ASP A 297 -13.69 -7.86 23.06
C ASP A 297 -13.50 -8.56 21.71
N MET A 298 -12.33 -9.17 21.46
CA MET A 298 -12.04 -9.81 20.18
C MET A 298 -12.94 -11.03 19.93
N ARG A 299 -13.23 -11.31 18.67
CA ARG A 299 -14.06 -12.44 18.24
C ARG A 299 -13.49 -13.05 16.95
N PRO A 300 -13.83 -14.31 16.60
CA PRO A 300 -13.30 -14.90 15.39
C PRO A 300 -13.67 -14.06 14.14
N GLY A 301 -12.68 -13.84 13.29
CA GLY A 301 -12.73 -12.90 12.15
C GLY A 301 -11.94 -11.61 12.40
N ASP A 302 -11.80 -11.15 13.65
CA ASP A 302 -10.98 -9.99 13.97
C ASP A 302 -9.50 -10.25 13.61
N LEU A 303 -8.75 -9.18 13.34
CA LEU A 303 -7.35 -9.26 12.95
C LEU A 303 -6.46 -8.83 14.12
N ILE A 304 -5.49 -9.66 14.45
CA ILE A 304 -4.46 -9.34 15.45
C ILE A 304 -3.25 -8.79 14.71
N ILE A 305 -2.89 -7.55 15.02
CA ILE A 305 -1.71 -6.87 14.48
C ILE A 305 -0.54 -7.09 15.44
N TYR A 306 0.62 -7.42 14.89
CA TYR A 306 1.83 -7.74 15.65
C TYR A 306 2.96 -6.76 15.37
N HIS A 307 3.86 -6.65 16.35
CA HIS A 307 5.03 -5.77 16.38
C HIS A 307 4.71 -4.27 16.36
N ALA A 308 5.62 -3.44 16.88
CA ALA A 308 5.39 -1.99 17.03
C ALA A 308 5.05 -1.29 15.69
N ASP A 309 5.65 -1.75 14.59
CA ASP A 309 5.49 -1.17 13.26
C ASP A 309 4.37 -1.84 12.42
N ALA A 310 3.51 -2.66 13.06
CA ALA A 310 2.42 -3.40 12.42
C ALA A 310 2.89 -4.28 11.24
N THR A 311 4.04 -4.93 11.39
CA THR A 311 4.72 -5.67 10.29
C THR A 311 4.18 -7.06 10.04
N HIS A 312 3.22 -7.49 10.86
CA HIS A 312 2.57 -8.79 10.70
C HIS A 312 1.13 -8.77 11.17
N VAL A 313 0.31 -9.65 10.59
CA VAL A 313 -1.10 -9.79 10.92
C VAL A 313 -1.53 -11.26 10.87
N GLY A 314 -2.41 -11.64 11.79
CA GLY A 314 -3.11 -12.92 11.79
C GLY A 314 -4.61 -12.74 11.99
N MET A 315 -5.41 -13.67 11.45
CA MET A 315 -6.85 -13.70 11.67
C MET A 315 -7.17 -14.51 12.92
N TYR A 316 -7.82 -13.92 13.91
CA TYR A 316 -8.27 -14.63 15.09
C TYR A 316 -9.38 -15.62 14.74
N VAL A 317 -9.27 -16.87 15.22
CA VAL A 317 -10.23 -17.94 14.94
C VAL A 317 -10.92 -18.48 16.20
N GLY A 318 -10.69 -17.84 17.35
CA GLY A 318 -11.23 -18.26 18.65
C GLY A 318 -10.21 -19.03 19.50
N ASN A 319 -10.55 -19.25 20.77
CA ASN A 319 -9.78 -20.05 21.73
C ASN A 319 -8.29 -19.68 21.84
N GLY A 320 -7.95 -18.40 21.63
CA GLY A 320 -6.57 -17.94 21.68
C GLY A 320 -5.73 -18.37 20.50
N GLN A 321 -6.34 -18.67 19.35
CA GLN A 321 -5.66 -19.11 18.13
C GLN A 321 -5.87 -18.13 16.96
N ILE A 322 -4.90 -18.11 16.06
CA ILE A 322 -4.93 -17.36 14.81
C ILE A 322 -4.60 -18.27 13.63
N ILE A 323 -5.06 -17.87 12.44
CA ILE A 323 -4.50 -18.34 11.16
C ILE A 323 -3.67 -17.20 10.59
N HIS A 324 -2.43 -17.51 10.17
CA HIS A 324 -1.57 -16.54 9.50
C HIS A 324 -0.67 -17.19 8.45
N ALA A 325 -0.04 -16.37 7.60
CA ALA A 325 1.08 -16.77 6.76
C ALA A 325 2.36 -16.19 7.39
N PRO A 326 3.18 -16.96 8.12
CA PRO A 326 4.18 -16.41 9.04
C PRO A 326 5.34 -15.69 8.36
N ARG A 327 6.05 -16.36 7.45
CA ARG A 327 7.25 -15.84 6.77
C ARG A 327 7.70 -16.76 5.64
N PRO A 328 8.63 -16.33 4.75
CA PRO A 328 9.20 -17.21 3.72
C PRO A 328 9.76 -18.51 4.31
N GLY A 329 9.56 -19.62 3.60
CA GLY A 329 9.98 -20.95 4.08
C GLY A 329 9.04 -21.60 5.09
N ARG A 330 7.87 -20.99 5.32
CA ARG A 330 6.78 -21.53 6.12
C ARG A 330 5.47 -21.44 5.34
N ASP A 331 4.51 -22.24 5.77
CA ASP A 331 3.18 -22.30 5.17
C ASP A 331 2.16 -21.57 6.03
N VAL A 332 1.01 -21.23 5.43
CA VAL A 332 -0.16 -20.77 6.16
C VAL A 332 -0.51 -21.82 7.22
N THR A 333 -0.60 -21.39 8.48
CA THR A 333 -0.75 -22.30 9.61
C THR A 333 -1.62 -21.71 10.70
N LEU A 334 -2.08 -22.59 11.58
CA LEU A 334 -2.65 -22.24 12.87
C LEU A 334 -1.52 -21.97 13.87
N ALA A 335 -1.66 -20.92 14.68
CA ALA A 335 -0.73 -20.57 15.75
C ALA A 335 -1.47 -19.99 16.97
N GLY A 336 -0.79 -19.91 18.11
CA GLY A 336 -1.31 -19.19 19.27
C GLY A 336 -1.37 -17.67 19.01
N ALA A 337 -2.46 -17.02 19.39
CA ALA A 337 -2.63 -15.58 19.23
C ALA A 337 -1.56 -14.76 19.99
N GLY A 338 -1.10 -15.25 21.14
CA GLY A 338 -0.03 -14.67 21.94
C GLY A 338 1.36 -15.22 21.61
N SER A 339 1.53 -15.97 20.51
CA SER A 339 2.84 -16.52 20.11
C SER A 339 3.86 -15.45 19.65
N MET A 340 3.40 -14.22 19.43
CA MET A 340 4.19 -13.06 19.01
C MET A 340 3.71 -11.81 19.78
N GLN A 341 4.52 -10.75 19.78
CA GLN A 341 4.18 -9.49 20.44
C GLN A 341 2.97 -8.82 19.76
N ILE A 342 1.83 -8.81 20.46
CA ILE A 342 0.60 -8.16 19.99
C ILE A 342 0.75 -6.64 20.09
N LEU A 343 0.53 -5.94 18.98
CA LEU A 343 0.35 -4.49 18.95
C LEU A 343 -1.09 -4.11 19.34
N GLY A 344 -2.07 -4.80 18.76
CA GLY A 344 -3.48 -4.53 19.00
C GLY A 344 -4.38 -5.40 18.12
N VAL A 345 -5.69 -5.16 18.23
CA VAL A 345 -6.70 -5.92 17.49
C VAL A 345 -7.62 -4.95 16.74
N VAL A 346 -7.95 -5.29 15.50
CA VAL A 346 -8.86 -4.52 14.66
C VAL A 346 -10.02 -5.36 14.15
N ARG A 347 -11.18 -4.73 13.97
CA ARG A 347 -12.42 -5.38 13.53
C ARG A 347 -12.88 -4.84 12.17
N PRO A 348 -12.75 -5.63 11.09
CA PRO A 348 -13.19 -5.24 9.75
C PRO A 348 -14.68 -4.93 9.58
N ASP A 349 -15.53 -5.54 10.39
CA ASP A 349 -17.00 -5.47 10.28
C ASP A 349 -17.67 -4.84 11.51
N ALA A 350 -16.99 -3.89 12.14
CA ALA A 350 -17.52 -3.14 13.28
C ALA A 350 -18.69 -2.22 12.87
#